data_AF-A0A4R4Z914-F1
#
_entry.id   AF-A0A4R4Z914-F1
#
_cell.length_a   1.000
_cell.length_b   1.000
_cell.length_c   1.000
_cell.angle_alpha   90.00
_cell.angle_beta   90.00
_cell.angle_gamma   90.00
#
_symmetry.space_group_name_H-M   'P 1'
#
loop_
_entity.id
_entity.type
_entity.pdbx_description
1 polymer ?
#
loop_
_entity_poly.entity_id
_entity_poly.type
_entity_poly.pdbx_seq_one_letter_code
_entity_poly.pdbx_strand_id
1 'polypeptide(L)'
;MEPVKFNQVRSLRHFPTEPQPGALSVLTVSENLVVPPGPDAELSFGRNRLAVDLCVGENDVRISRLHGTITYRDGHWWLRNHGRLPIRVSTGVLLHTGSEPLPLANGYTTIFLRGNRQREHLLEVLISDGEDRAAQPRPNQLTLPPKRWRLTPEEHLTLTVLAQRYLAYDLQPLPLTRSQAAAELAELRPQETWTAKRVEHIVSRLRQRLSDAGVSGLRRDEVGEPVGLTLTVNLIWELVQSTTLVPMDLEWLELAGQDPTD
;
A
#
# COMPACT_ATOMS: atom_id res chain seq x y z
N MET A 1 3.56 -39.28 10.39
CA MET A 1 3.29 -38.23 9.37
C MET A 1 4.56 -37.43 9.24
N GLU A 2 5.35 -37.67 8.20
CA GLU A 2 6.50 -36.83 7.90
C GLU A 2 6.03 -35.45 7.40
N PRO A 3 6.68 -34.36 7.81
CA PRO A 3 6.37 -33.04 7.26
C PRO A 3 6.79 -33.01 5.79
N VAL A 4 5.83 -32.66 4.92
CA VAL A 4 6.06 -32.40 3.50
C VAL A 4 7.09 -31.27 3.38
N LYS A 5 8.30 -31.60 2.91
CA LYS A 5 9.34 -30.60 2.59
C LYS A 5 8.96 -29.90 1.29
N PHE A 6 8.39 -28.70 1.40
CA PHE A 6 8.26 -27.80 0.27
C PHE A 6 9.60 -27.08 0.04
N ASN A 7 10.45 -27.63 -0.82
CA ASN A 7 11.54 -26.86 -1.42
C ASN A 7 10.98 -26.11 -2.64
N GLN A 8 10.41 -24.93 -2.39
CA GLN A 8 10.13 -23.92 -3.41
C GLN A 8 10.48 -22.57 -2.78
N VAL A 9 11.26 -21.75 -3.46
CA VAL A 9 11.52 -20.38 -3.03
C VAL A 9 10.18 -19.63 -3.05
N ARG A 10 9.69 -19.19 -1.89
CA ARG A 10 8.30 -18.69 -1.71
C ARG A 10 8.14 -17.16 -1.79
N SER A 11 9.23 -16.40 -1.79
CA SER A 11 9.24 -14.94 -1.98
C SER A 11 10.70 -14.44 -2.04
N LEU A 12 10.95 -13.34 -2.76
CA LEU A 12 12.27 -12.69 -2.78
C LEU A 12 12.74 -12.21 -1.40
N ARG A 13 11.81 -11.99 -0.47
CA ARG A 13 12.12 -11.58 0.92
C ARG A 13 12.92 -12.61 1.72
N HIS A 14 13.07 -13.83 1.21
CA HIS A 14 13.77 -14.93 1.88
C HIS A 14 15.05 -15.37 1.16
N PHE A 15 15.54 -14.60 0.16
CA PHE A 15 16.77 -14.98 -0.54
C PHE A 15 18.01 -14.85 0.38
N PRO A 16 18.81 -15.92 0.55
CA PRO A 16 19.96 -15.93 1.45
C PRO A 16 21.31 -15.67 0.75
N THR A 17 21.34 -15.19 -0.49
CA THR A 17 22.59 -14.92 -1.22
C THR A 17 22.86 -13.43 -1.24
N GLU A 18 23.98 -13.00 -0.65
CA GLU A 18 24.48 -11.62 -0.64
C GLU A 18 24.46 -11.03 -2.07
N PRO A 19 23.44 -10.24 -2.42
CA PRO A 19 23.39 -9.67 -3.74
C PRO A 19 24.35 -8.48 -3.73
N GLN A 20 25.17 -8.38 -4.78
CA GLN A 20 25.94 -7.16 -5.03
C GLN A 20 25.01 -5.93 -4.88
N PRO A 21 25.43 -4.84 -4.21
CA PRO A 21 24.64 -3.63 -4.14
C PRO A 21 24.16 -3.21 -5.54
N GLY A 22 22.86 -2.96 -5.68
CA GLY A 22 22.19 -2.66 -6.94
C GLY A 22 21.79 -3.89 -7.76
N ALA A 23 21.98 -5.13 -7.31
CA ALA A 23 21.50 -6.32 -8.02
C ALA A 23 19.97 -6.40 -8.01
N LEU A 24 19.42 -6.77 -9.17
CA LEU A 24 17.98 -6.97 -9.39
C LEU A 24 17.66 -8.45 -9.21
N SER A 25 16.88 -8.78 -8.19
CA SER A 25 16.26 -10.09 -8.06
C SER A 25 14.80 -10.00 -8.48
N VAL A 26 14.34 -10.92 -9.33
CA VAL A 26 12.95 -10.97 -9.80
C VAL A 26 12.39 -12.38 -9.61
N LEU A 27 11.17 -12.47 -9.09
CA LEU A 27 10.44 -13.72 -8.89
C LEU A 27 9.05 -13.62 -9.50
N THR A 28 8.66 -14.66 -10.22
CA THR A 28 7.28 -14.92 -10.63
C THR A 28 6.81 -16.19 -9.94
N VAL A 29 5.55 -16.56 -10.20
CA VAL A 29 5.00 -17.84 -9.75
C VAL A 29 5.81 -19.04 -10.27
N SER A 30 6.49 -18.91 -11.41
CA SER A 30 7.11 -20.05 -12.11
C SER A 30 8.63 -19.96 -12.22
N GLU A 31 9.20 -18.76 -12.15
CA GLU A 31 10.59 -18.49 -12.51
C GLU A 31 11.20 -17.47 -11.55
N ASN A 32 12.50 -17.58 -11.30
CA ASN A 32 13.27 -16.55 -10.62
C ASN A 32 14.52 -16.22 -11.43
N LEU A 33 15.00 -14.99 -11.29
CA LEU A 33 16.24 -14.54 -11.91
C LEU A 33 16.92 -13.49 -11.03
N VAL A 34 18.25 -13.47 -11.07
CA VAL A 34 19.06 -12.40 -10.49
C VAL A 34 19.91 -11.81 -11.60
N VAL A 35 19.88 -10.48 -11.74
CA VAL A 35 20.64 -9.72 -12.74
C VAL A 35 21.53 -8.72 -11.98
N PRO A 36 22.87 -8.83 -12.10
CA PRO A 36 23.77 -7.86 -11.51
C PRO A 36 23.65 -6.50 -12.22
N PRO A 37 23.95 -5.37 -11.53
CA PRO A 37 23.97 -4.07 -12.18
C PRO A 37 25.15 -4.00 -13.15
N GLY A 38 24.94 -3.42 -14.33
CA GLY A 38 26.00 -3.29 -15.32
C GLY A 38 25.59 -2.53 -16.57
N PRO A 39 26.57 -2.09 -17.38
CA PRO A 39 26.28 -1.57 -18.71
C PRO A 39 25.54 -2.64 -19.50
N ASP A 40 24.43 -2.26 -20.13
CA ASP A 40 23.53 -3.14 -20.89
C ASP A 40 22.76 -4.19 -20.07
N ALA A 41 22.76 -4.10 -18.74
CA ALA A 41 21.94 -4.99 -17.92
C ALA A 41 20.44 -4.72 -18.16
N GLU A 42 19.75 -5.75 -18.67
CA GLU A 42 18.35 -5.72 -19.03
C GLU A 42 17.67 -7.04 -18.65
N LEU A 43 16.42 -6.94 -18.21
CA LEU A 43 15.51 -8.06 -18.04
C LEU A 43 14.22 -7.78 -18.80
N SER A 44 13.91 -8.61 -19.77
CA SER A 44 12.64 -8.59 -20.49
C SER A 44 11.64 -9.59 -19.90
N PHE A 45 10.35 -9.23 -19.90
CA PHE A 45 9.29 -10.13 -19.44
C PHE A 45 8.03 -10.04 -20.30
N GLY A 46 7.31 -11.16 -20.39
CA GLY A 46 6.09 -11.27 -21.19
C GLY A 46 5.69 -12.73 -21.39
N ARG A 47 4.64 -12.97 -22.17
CA ARG A 47 4.11 -14.34 -22.33
C ARG A 47 4.88 -15.23 -23.30
N ASN A 48 5.84 -14.69 -24.04
CA ASN A 48 6.56 -15.46 -25.06
C ASN A 48 7.87 -16.02 -24.49
N ARG A 49 7.80 -17.19 -23.84
CA ARG A 49 8.94 -17.87 -23.18
C ARG A 49 10.23 -17.92 -24.02
N LEU A 50 10.12 -18.01 -25.35
CA LEU A 50 11.27 -18.12 -26.25
C LEU A 50 11.93 -16.77 -26.59
N ALA A 51 11.33 -15.65 -26.21
CA ALA A 51 11.78 -14.32 -26.61
C ALA A 51 11.86 -13.32 -25.44
N VAL A 52 11.73 -13.80 -24.21
CA VAL A 52 11.87 -12.97 -23.00
C VAL A 52 12.70 -13.71 -21.96
N ASP A 53 13.37 -12.98 -21.09
CA ASP A 53 14.16 -13.55 -19.99
C ASP A 53 13.27 -14.15 -18.91
N LEU A 54 12.08 -13.57 -18.70
CA LEU A 54 11.12 -13.99 -17.68
C LEU A 54 9.73 -14.19 -18.27
N CYS A 55 9.28 -15.46 -18.31
CA CYS A 55 7.98 -15.80 -18.85
C CYS A 55 6.87 -15.51 -17.83
N VAL A 56 5.92 -14.66 -18.23
CA VAL A 56 4.77 -14.27 -17.40
C VAL A 56 3.49 -14.50 -18.18
N GLY A 57 2.58 -15.31 -17.62
CA GLY A 57 1.27 -15.54 -18.22
C GLY A 57 1.34 -16.17 -19.62
N GLU A 58 2.18 -17.21 -19.81
CA GLU A 58 2.40 -17.91 -21.09
C GLU A 58 1.11 -18.19 -21.89
N ASN A 59 0.07 -18.66 -21.18
CA ASN A 59 -1.23 -19.02 -21.76
C ASN A 59 -2.27 -17.88 -21.69
N ASP A 60 -1.88 -16.69 -21.29
CA ASP A 60 -2.77 -15.53 -21.12
C ASP A 60 -2.60 -14.53 -22.25
N VAL A 61 -3.53 -14.57 -23.21
CA VAL A 61 -3.51 -13.71 -24.41
C VAL A 61 -3.63 -12.21 -24.12
N ARG A 62 -4.01 -11.80 -22.90
CA ARG A 62 -3.98 -10.38 -22.49
C ARG A 62 -2.57 -9.89 -22.17
N ILE A 63 -1.67 -10.81 -21.84
CA ILE A 63 -0.27 -10.48 -21.64
C ILE A 63 0.41 -10.39 -23.01
N SER A 64 1.13 -9.30 -23.24
CA SER A 64 1.87 -9.11 -24.48
C SER A 64 3.06 -10.07 -24.54
N ARG A 65 3.48 -10.44 -25.77
CA ARG A 65 4.61 -11.36 -25.99
C ARG A 65 5.89 -10.83 -25.32
N LEU A 66 6.15 -9.55 -25.53
CA LEU A 66 7.02 -8.69 -24.73
C LEU A 66 6.11 -7.68 -24.04
N HIS A 67 6.05 -7.69 -22.72
CA HIS A 67 5.19 -6.80 -21.94
C HIS A 67 5.97 -5.66 -21.31
N GLY A 68 7.18 -5.93 -20.83
CA GLY A 68 8.01 -4.88 -20.25
C GLY A 68 9.48 -5.27 -20.21
N THR A 69 10.28 -4.27 -19.88
CA THR A 69 11.73 -4.42 -19.67
C THR A 69 12.12 -3.67 -18.40
N ILE A 70 13.09 -4.20 -17.66
CA ILE A 70 13.75 -3.54 -16.54
C ILE A 70 15.22 -3.35 -16.94
N THR A 71 15.66 -2.11 -17.11
CA THR A 71 17.01 -1.78 -17.62
C THR A 71 17.81 -0.99 -16.60
N TYR A 72 19.09 -1.28 -16.46
CA TYR A 72 20.00 -0.52 -15.62
C TYR A 72 20.62 0.65 -16.38
N ARG A 73 20.37 1.89 -15.93
CA ARG A 73 20.89 3.13 -16.53
C ARG A 73 21.11 4.19 -15.47
N ASP A 74 22.21 4.93 -15.57
CA ASP A 74 22.58 6.03 -14.67
C ASP A 74 22.50 5.65 -13.19
N GLY A 75 22.96 4.45 -12.85
CA GLY A 75 22.98 3.95 -11.47
C GLY A 75 21.65 3.37 -10.96
N HIS A 76 20.60 3.38 -11.77
CA HIS A 76 19.24 3.00 -11.35
C HIS A 76 18.63 1.94 -12.28
N TRP A 77 17.67 1.17 -11.75
CA TRP A 77 16.83 0.30 -12.56
C TRP A 77 15.58 1.04 -13.03
N TRP A 78 15.23 0.86 -14.30
CA TRP A 78 14.11 1.54 -14.93
C TRP A 78 13.15 0.53 -15.53
N LEU A 79 11.89 0.60 -15.11
CA LEU A 79 10.80 -0.21 -15.63
C LEU A 79 10.15 0.49 -16.83
N ARG A 80 10.03 -0.22 -17.96
CA ARG A 80 9.33 0.25 -19.16
C ARG A 80 8.21 -0.71 -19.55
N ASN A 81 7.08 -0.14 -19.98
CA ASN A 81 5.98 -0.90 -20.55
C ASN A 81 6.04 -0.90 -22.09
N HIS A 82 6.10 -2.09 -22.68
CA HIS A 82 5.98 -2.33 -24.13
C HIS A 82 4.65 -3.00 -24.51
N GLY A 83 3.95 -3.56 -23.52
CA GLY A 83 2.70 -4.28 -23.70
C GLY A 83 1.51 -3.35 -23.92
N ARG A 84 0.38 -3.91 -24.34
CA ARG A 84 -0.87 -3.15 -24.58
C ARG A 84 -1.62 -2.73 -23.32
N LEU A 85 -1.42 -3.48 -22.23
CA LEU A 85 -2.08 -3.19 -20.95
C LEU A 85 -1.10 -2.45 -20.04
N PRO A 86 -1.60 -1.58 -19.14
CA PRO A 86 -0.73 -0.90 -18.19
C PRO A 86 -0.12 -1.91 -17.20
N ILE A 87 1.10 -1.61 -16.78
CA ILE A 87 1.76 -2.28 -15.67
C ILE A 87 1.36 -1.57 -14.38
N ARG A 88 0.84 -2.29 -13.39
CA ARG A 88 0.50 -1.71 -12.09
C ARG A 88 1.63 -1.99 -11.09
N VAL A 89 2.11 -0.95 -10.42
CA VAL A 89 3.16 -1.04 -9.38
C VAL A 89 2.51 -0.91 -7.99
N SER A 90 3.11 -1.51 -6.96
CA SER A 90 2.60 -1.48 -5.56
C SER A 90 2.37 -0.08 -5.01
N THR A 91 3.08 0.92 -5.53
CA THR A 91 2.90 2.34 -5.20
C THR A 91 1.58 2.92 -5.72
N GLY A 92 0.82 2.16 -6.51
CA GLY A 92 -0.42 2.59 -7.14
C GLY A 92 -0.23 3.16 -8.55
N VAL A 93 1.01 3.32 -9.02
CA VAL A 93 1.32 3.81 -10.37
C VAL A 93 0.84 2.82 -11.44
N LEU A 94 0.16 3.34 -12.46
CA LEU A 94 -0.15 2.64 -13.70
C LEU A 94 0.79 3.12 -14.80
N LEU A 95 1.79 2.30 -15.15
CA LEU A 95 2.73 2.59 -16.21
C LEU A 95 2.15 2.16 -17.56
N HIS A 96 1.71 3.12 -18.36
CA HIS A 96 1.16 2.90 -19.70
C HIS A 96 2.25 2.77 -20.76
N THR A 97 1.95 2.08 -21.85
CA THR A 97 2.80 2.03 -23.04
C THR A 97 3.13 3.44 -23.55
N GLY A 98 4.39 3.69 -23.88
CA GLY A 98 4.83 5.00 -24.37
C GLY A 98 5.01 6.07 -23.29
N SER A 99 4.73 5.76 -22.02
CA SER A 99 5.13 6.62 -20.90
C SER A 99 6.65 6.58 -20.72
N GLU A 100 7.20 7.61 -20.09
CA GLU A 100 8.58 7.59 -19.63
C GLU A 100 8.82 6.39 -18.70
N PRO A 101 10.00 5.75 -18.76
CA PRO A 101 10.35 4.66 -17.85
C PRO A 101 10.24 5.10 -16.39
N LEU A 102 9.73 4.21 -15.55
CA LEU A 102 9.59 4.43 -14.11
C LEU A 102 10.88 4.00 -13.39
N PRO A 103 11.56 4.87 -12.63
CA PRO A 103 12.69 4.44 -11.82
C PRO A 103 12.20 3.54 -10.68
N LEU A 104 12.93 2.45 -10.45
CA LEU A 104 12.70 1.53 -9.33
C LEU A 104 13.69 1.86 -8.22
N ALA A 105 13.17 2.12 -7.02
CA ALA A 105 13.98 2.36 -5.83
C ALA A 105 14.58 1.05 -5.30
N ASN A 106 15.67 1.17 -4.53
CA ASN A 106 16.17 0.06 -3.72
C ASN A 106 15.08 -0.49 -2.80
N GLY A 107 15.13 -1.79 -2.55
CA GLY A 107 14.15 -2.52 -1.78
C GLY A 107 13.12 -3.22 -2.66
N TYR A 108 11.98 -3.54 -2.04
CA TYR A 108 10.99 -4.46 -2.59
C TYR A 108 9.86 -3.73 -3.31
N THR A 109 9.67 -4.04 -4.59
CA THR A 109 8.58 -3.55 -5.44
C THR A 109 7.79 -4.72 -6.02
N THR A 110 6.47 -4.70 -5.87
CA THR A 110 5.59 -5.64 -6.60
C THR A 110 5.03 -5.01 -7.87
N ILE A 111 5.04 -5.80 -8.93
CA ILE A 111 4.51 -5.45 -10.25
C ILE A 111 3.36 -6.41 -10.58
N PHE A 112 2.24 -5.88 -11.05
CA PHE A 112 1.06 -6.64 -11.42
C PHE A 112 0.70 -6.41 -12.88
N LEU A 113 0.48 -7.51 -13.60
CA LEU A 113 -0.08 -7.50 -14.95
C LEU A 113 -1.48 -8.07 -14.93
N ARG A 114 -2.45 -7.30 -15.42
CA ARG A 114 -3.84 -7.74 -15.46
C ARG A 114 -4.06 -8.73 -16.61
N GLY A 115 -4.31 -9.97 -16.25
CA GLY A 115 -4.62 -11.06 -17.16
C GLY A 115 -6.10 -11.19 -17.50
N ASN A 116 -6.44 -12.29 -18.17
CA ASN A 116 -7.83 -12.66 -18.49
C ASN A 116 -8.55 -13.25 -17.27
N ARG A 117 -9.89 -13.22 -17.26
CA ARG A 117 -10.74 -13.81 -16.19
C ARG A 117 -10.38 -13.36 -14.77
N GLN A 118 -10.08 -12.07 -14.61
CA GLN A 118 -9.65 -11.47 -13.33
C GLN A 118 -8.36 -12.05 -12.73
N ARG A 119 -7.56 -12.80 -13.52
CA ARG A 119 -6.23 -13.22 -13.08
C ARG A 119 -5.30 -12.03 -13.05
N GLU A 120 -4.49 -11.93 -12.01
CA GLU A 120 -3.33 -11.03 -11.97
C GLU A 120 -2.06 -11.87 -11.98
N HIS A 121 -1.09 -11.46 -12.78
CA HIS A 121 0.25 -12.05 -12.78
C HIS A 121 1.16 -11.13 -11.98
N LEU A 122 1.79 -11.68 -10.94
CA LEU A 122 2.67 -10.98 -10.01
C LEU A 122 4.13 -11.20 -10.40
N LEU A 123 4.89 -10.12 -10.41
CA LEU A 123 6.35 -10.13 -10.37
C LEU A 123 6.77 -9.45 -9.07
N GLU A 124 7.50 -10.16 -8.23
CA GLU A 124 8.23 -9.57 -7.11
C GLU A 124 9.58 -9.08 -7.63
N VAL A 125 9.94 -7.84 -7.32
CA VAL A 125 11.22 -7.24 -7.67
C VAL A 125 11.91 -6.77 -6.39
N LEU A 126 13.16 -7.15 -6.19
CA LEU A 126 14.00 -6.69 -5.10
C LEU A 126 15.28 -6.10 -5.70
N ILE A 127 15.55 -4.82 -5.43
CA ILE A 127 16.83 -4.19 -5.77
C ILE A 127 17.62 -4.06 -4.47
N SER A 128 18.75 -4.75 -4.39
CA SER A 128 19.53 -4.81 -3.17
C SER A 128 20.22 -3.48 -2.89
N ASP A 129 20.11 -2.98 -1.67
CA ASP A 129 20.84 -1.80 -1.20
C ASP A 129 22.29 -2.12 -0.78
N GLY A 130 22.64 -3.41 -0.70
CA GLY A 130 23.94 -3.86 -0.19
C GLY A 130 24.01 -3.95 1.33
N GLU A 131 22.99 -3.49 2.04
CA GLU A 131 22.87 -3.54 3.50
C GLU A 131 21.87 -4.60 3.99
N ASP A 132 21.29 -5.36 3.06
CA ASP A 132 20.41 -6.51 3.31
C ASP A 132 21.16 -7.65 4.02
N ARG A 133 21.52 -7.43 5.28
CA ARG A 133 21.47 -8.47 6.29
C ARG A 133 20.03 -8.90 6.35
N ALA A 134 19.65 -9.85 5.48
CA ALA A 134 18.36 -10.52 5.47
C ALA A 134 17.91 -10.64 6.92
N ALA A 135 16.90 -9.84 7.31
CA ALA A 135 16.52 -9.71 8.69
C ALA A 135 16.26 -11.11 9.21
N GLN A 136 17.15 -11.60 10.09
CA GLN A 136 17.10 -13.01 10.47
C GLN A 136 15.69 -13.32 10.95
N PRO A 137 15.09 -14.44 10.54
CA PRO A 137 13.80 -14.85 11.08
C PRO A 137 13.90 -14.87 12.61
N ARG A 138 13.06 -14.07 13.28
CA ARG A 138 13.02 -13.97 14.75
C ARG A 138 11.67 -14.50 15.25
N PRO A 139 11.36 -15.80 15.06
CA PRO A 139 10.05 -16.36 15.40
C PRO A 139 9.73 -16.29 16.90
N ASN A 140 10.76 -16.19 17.74
CA ASN A 140 10.63 -16.10 19.19
C ASN A 140 10.69 -14.65 19.72
N GLN A 141 10.87 -13.65 18.84
CA GLN A 141 10.83 -12.26 19.28
C GLN A 141 9.37 -11.85 19.49
N LEU A 142 9.12 -11.10 20.58
CA LEU A 142 7.80 -10.53 20.83
C LEU A 142 7.38 -9.64 19.67
N THR A 143 6.13 -9.82 19.21
CA THR A 143 5.50 -8.92 18.26
C THR A 143 5.50 -7.51 18.85
N LEU A 144 6.20 -6.59 18.20
CA LEU A 144 6.19 -5.19 18.61
C LEU A 144 4.76 -4.64 18.43
N PRO A 145 4.15 -4.05 19.46
CA PRO A 145 2.84 -3.44 19.30
C PRO A 145 2.96 -2.25 18.34
N PRO A 146 1.92 -2.01 17.50
CA PRO A 146 1.90 -0.85 16.62
C PRO A 146 1.94 0.44 17.44
N LYS A 147 2.56 1.49 16.90
CA LYS A 147 2.56 2.82 17.52
C LYS A 147 1.16 3.43 17.38
N ARG A 148 0.35 3.35 18.43
CA ARG A 148 -0.98 3.98 18.49
C ARG A 148 -0.90 5.44 18.91
N TRP A 149 -1.78 6.26 18.34
CA TRP A 149 -1.93 7.66 18.72
C TRP A 149 -2.93 7.80 19.88
N ARG A 150 -2.59 8.61 20.87
CA ARG A 150 -3.53 8.93 21.95
C ARG A 150 -4.58 9.91 21.43
N LEU A 151 -5.85 9.52 21.52
CA LEU A 151 -7.00 10.37 21.19
C LEU A 151 -7.78 10.67 22.48
N THR A 152 -8.32 11.88 22.61
CA THR A 152 -9.36 12.15 23.62
C THR A 152 -10.65 11.41 23.25
N PRO A 153 -11.59 11.17 24.19
CA PRO A 153 -12.86 10.55 23.86
C PRO A 153 -13.64 11.29 22.75
N GLU A 154 -13.57 12.62 22.75
CA GLU A 154 -14.19 13.47 21.72
C GLU A 154 -13.52 13.31 20.35
N GLU A 155 -12.18 13.32 20.32
CA GLU A 155 -11.41 13.05 19.10
C GLU A 155 -11.73 11.66 18.57
N HIS A 156 -11.69 10.65 19.42
CA HIS A 156 -11.97 9.27 19.06
C HIS A 156 -13.36 9.13 18.42
N LEU A 157 -14.42 9.59 19.11
CA LEU A 157 -15.79 9.56 18.60
C LEU A 157 -15.91 10.27 17.24
N THR A 158 -15.37 11.48 17.13
CA THR A 158 -15.42 12.28 15.90
C THR A 158 -14.73 11.56 14.73
N LEU A 159 -13.57 10.96 14.99
CA LEU A 159 -12.76 10.30 13.97
C LEU A 159 -13.35 8.93 13.58
N THR A 160 -13.95 8.19 14.52
CA THR A 160 -14.70 6.97 14.21
C THR A 160 -15.85 7.26 13.25
N VAL A 161 -16.67 8.29 13.52
CA VAL A 161 -17.77 8.70 12.63
C VAL A 161 -17.24 9.13 11.25
N LEU A 162 -16.20 9.97 11.21
CA LEU A 162 -15.59 10.39 9.93
C LEU A 162 -15.04 9.21 9.11
N ALA A 163 -14.49 8.20 9.79
CA ALA A 163 -13.86 7.03 9.21
C ALA A 163 -14.81 5.84 9.01
N GLN A 164 -16.12 5.99 9.26
CA GLN A 164 -17.01 4.83 9.38
C GLN A 164 -16.98 3.89 8.17
N ARG A 165 -16.88 4.43 6.96
CA ARG A 165 -16.78 3.66 5.71
C ARG A 165 -15.48 2.86 5.59
N TYR A 166 -14.38 3.39 6.13
CA TYR A 166 -13.11 2.67 6.21
C TYR A 166 -13.20 1.52 7.20
N LEU A 167 -13.84 1.76 8.35
CA LEU A 167 -14.00 0.78 9.42
C LEU A 167 -15.02 -0.32 9.06
N ALA A 168 -16.00 -0.01 8.21
CA ALA A 168 -17.00 -0.94 7.67
C ALA A 168 -16.52 -1.75 6.45
N TYR A 169 -15.27 -1.56 6.02
CA TYR A 169 -14.68 -2.21 4.85
C TYR A 169 -15.39 -1.93 3.51
N ASP A 170 -15.91 -0.71 3.33
CA ASP A 170 -16.42 -0.30 2.01
C ASP A 170 -15.32 -0.45 0.95
N LEU A 171 -15.69 -0.88 -0.26
CA LEU A 171 -14.72 -1.14 -1.34
C LEU A 171 -13.97 0.11 -1.82
N GLN A 172 -14.59 1.28 -1.69
CA GLN A 172 -14.03 2.58 -2.08
C GLN A 172 -14.39 3.61 -1.01
N PRO A 173 -13.80 3.51 0.19
CA PRO A 173 -14.20 4.33 1.31
C PRO A 173 -13.74 5.77 1.06
N LEU A 174 -14.68 6.70 1.25
CA LEU A 174 -14.38 8.12 1.37
C LEU A 174 -14.79 8.57 2.76
N PRO A 175 -14.06 9.52 3.38
CA PRO A 175 -14.45 10.07 4.66
C PRO A 175 -15.83 10.73 4.54
N LEU A 176 -16.62 10.70 5.61
CA LEU A 176 -17.80 11.55 5.66
C LEU A 176 -17.40 13.02 5.54
N THR A 177 -18.29 13.83 4.95
CA THR A 177 -18.13 15.28 5.02
C THR A 177 -18.30 15.75 6.47
N ARG A 178 -17.72 16.92 6.81
CA ARG A 178 -17.85 17.52 8.15
C ARG A 178 -19.31 17.73 8.55
N SER A 179 -20.18 18.07 7.59
CA SER A 179 -21.61 18.26 7.84
C SER A 179 -22.33 16.94 8.11
N GLN A 180 -22.01 15.88 7.35
CA GLN A 180 -22.56 14.54 7.60
C GLN A 180 -22.10 14.01 8.97
N ALA A 181 -20.80 14.11 9.26
CA ALA A 181 -20.28 13.70 10.56
C ALA A 181 -20.91 14.48 11.72
N ALA A 182 -21.10 15.79 11.57
CA ALA A 182 -21.76 16.60 12.59
C ALA A 182 -23.24 16.20 12.81
N ALA A 183 -23.96 15.84 11.75
CA ALA A 183 -25.34 15.36 11.86
C ALA A 183 -25.41 14.02 12.60
N GLU A 184 -24.57 13.05 12.22
CA GLU A 184 -24.50 11.75 12.90
C GLU A 184 -24.07 11.90 14.38
N LEU A 185 -23.10 12.77 14.66
CA LEU A 185 -22.68 13.06 16.05
C LEU A 185 -23.79 13.72 16.87
N ALA A 186 -24.63 14.57 16.26
CA ALA A 186 -25.77 15.17 16.93
C ALA A 186 -26.84 14.14 17.28
N GLU A 187 -27.04 13.12 16.44
CA GLU A 187 -27.92 11.99 16.74
C GLU A 187 -27.38 11.11 17.87
N LEU A 188 -26.08 10.81 17.88
CA LEU A 188 -25.43 9.98 18.90
C LEU A 188 -25.26 10.68 20.26
N ARG A 189 -25.20 12.02 20.26
CA ARG A 189 -24.97 12.86 21.44
C ARG A 189 -25.90 14.08 21.40
N PRO A 190 -27.22 13.87 21.59
CA PRO A 190 -28.22 14.94 21.44
C PRO A 190 -28.09 16.05 22.49
N GLN A 191 -27.44 15.77 23.62
CA GLN A 191 -27.17 16.75 24.68
C GLN A 191 -25.98 17.66 24.36
N GLU A 192 -25.22 17.36 23.32
CA GLU A 192 -24.07 18.15 22.88
C GLU A 192 -24.35 18.91 21.60
N THR A 193 -23.81 20.12 21.47
CA THR A 193 -23.92 20.89 20.22
C THR A 193 -22.83 20.46 19.24
N TRP A 194 -23.20 19.66 18.24
CA TRP A 194 -22.33 19.25 17.14
C TRP A 194 -22.55 20.12 15.90
N THR A 195 -21.45 20.64 15.35
CA THR A 195 -21.48 21.46 14.12
C THR A 195 -20.31 21.07 13.23
N ALA A 196 -20.45 21.29 11.91
CA ALA A 196 -19.37 21.05 10.95
C ALA A 196 -18.07 21.78 11.34
N LYS A 197 -18.18 22.98 11.93
CA LYS A 197 -17.04 23.78 12.42
C LYS A 197 -16.35 23.14 13.63
N ARG A 198 -17.10 22.56 14.57
CA ARG A 198 -16.54 21.81 15.71
C ARG A 198 -15.75 20.60 15.22
N VAL A 199 -16.34 19.81 14.31
CA VAL A 199 -15.67 18.68 13.67
C VAL A 199 -14.39 19.13 12.95
N GLU A 200 -14.44 20.22 12.20
CA GLU A 200 -13.26 20.78 11.52
C GLU A 200 -12.14 21.17 12.48
N HIS A 201 -12.46 21.83 13.59
CA HIS A 201 -11.47 22.21 14.60
C HIS A 201 -10.81 20.99 15.25
N ILE A 202 -11.58 19.93 15.54
CA ILE A 202 -11.04 18.69 16.08
C ILE A 202 -10.07 18.05 15.08
N VAL A 203 -10.49 17.85 13.84
CA VAL A 203 -9.67 17.27 12.77
C VAL A 203 -8.41 18.09 12.52
N SER A 204 -8.52 19.42 12.48
CA SER A 204 -7.38 20.30 12.22
C SER A 204 -6.34 20.28 13.34
N ARG A 205 -6.80 20.29 14.60
CA ARG A 205 -5.91 20.15 15.77
C ARG A 205 -5.18 18.81 15.77
N LEU A 206 -5.91 17.72 15.48
CA LEU A 206 -5.31 16.38 15.43
C LEU A 206 -4.26 16.27 14.32
N ARG A 207 -4.57 16.79 13.12
CA ARG A 207 -3.62 16.82 12.00
C ARG A 207 -2.34 17.56 12.35
N GLN A 208 -2.45 18.72 13.00
CA GLN A 208 -1.27 19.47 13.45
C GLN A 208 -0.45 18.63 14.44
N ARG A 209 -1.10 18.06 15.46
CA ARG A 209 -0.43 17.24 16.49
C ARG A 209 0.31 16.03 15.92
N LEU A 210 -0.27 15.34 14.94
CA LEU A 210 0.35 14.17 14.31
C LEU A 210 1.47 14.59 13.35
N SER A 211 1.30 15.70 12.63
CA SER A 211 2.36 16.25 11.78
C SER A 211 3.59 16.68 12.60
N ASP A 212 3.38 17.36 13.73
CA ASP A 212 4.46 17.73 14.67
C ASP A 212 5.18 16.49 15.24
N ALA A 213 4.47 15.36 15.32
CA ALA A 213 5.01 14.08 15.75
C ALA A 213 5.66 13.25 14.60
N GLY A 214 5.79 13.85 13.41
CA GLY A 214 6.51 13.29 12.26
C GLY A 214 5.65 12.54 11.24
N VAL A 215 4.31 12.61 11.30
CA VAL A 215 3.45 12.01 10.27
C VAL A 215 3.42 12.90 9.03
N SER A 216 3.83 12.35 7.89
CA SER A 216 3.85 13.03 6.60
C SER A 216 2.48 13.09 5.92
N GLY A 217 2.27 14.07 5.05
CA GLY A 217 1.07 14.17 4.21
C GLY A 217 -0.14 14.73 4.96
N LEU A 218 0.08 15.34 6.13
CA LEU A 218 -0.97 15.97 6.94
C LEU A 218 -0.96 17.49 6.83
N ARG A 219 -0.01 18.08 6.09
CA ARG A 219 0.05 19.52 5.79
C ARG A 219 -0.13 19.78 4.29
N ARG A 220 -0.65 20.97 3.96
CA ARG A 220 -0.99 21.36 2.57
C ARG A 220 0.24 21.34 1.66
N ASP A 221 1.38 21.79 2.17
CA ASP A 221 2.66 21.84 1.48
C ASP A 221 3.25 20.46 1.16
N GLU A 222 2.72 19.38 1.75
CA GLU A 222 3.22 18.01 1.58
C GLU A 222 2.47 17.19 0.52
N VAL A 223 1.25 17.59 0.15
CA VAL A 223 0.33 16.75 -0.64
C VAL A 223 0.14 17.21 -2.10
N GLY A 224 0.73 18.34 -2.48
CA GLY A 224 0.52 18.96 -3.79
C GLY A 224 -0.91 19.49 -4.00
N GLU A 225 -1.13 20.24 -5.07
CA GLU A 225 -2.46 20.76 -5.43
C GLU A 225 -3.08 19.92 -6.57
N PRO A 226 -4.41 19.68 -6.55
CA PRO A 226 -5.40 20.19 -5.60
C PRO A 226 -5.48 19.34 -4.31
N VAL A 227 -5.49 20.03 -3.17
CA VAL A 227 -5.46 19.38 -1.84
C VAL A 227 -6.72 18.60 -1.49
N GLY A 228 -7.89 19.06 -1.95
CA GLY A 228 -9.18 18.36 -1.83
C GLY A 228 -9.44 17.70 -0.47
N LEU A 229 -9.82 16.42 -0.50
CA LEU A 229 -10.03 15.56 0.68
C LEU A 229 -8.74 14.85 1.15
N THR A 230 -7.63 14.99 0.43
CA THR A 230 -6.39 14.22 0.60
C THR A 230 -5.89 14.25 2.03
N LEU A 231 -5.93 15.41 2.69
CA LEU A 231 -5.46 15.56 4.07
C LEU A 231 -6.30 14.78 5.09
N THR A 232 -7.62 14.71 4.89
CA THR A 232 -8.52 13.91 5.75
C THR A 232 -8.33 12.42 5.46
N VAL A 233 -8.16 12.06 4.19
CA VAL A 233 -7.86 10.68 3.79
C VAL A 233 -6.56 10.20 4.44
N ASN A 234 -5.48 10.98 4.33
CA ASN A 234 -4.18 10.64 4.93
C ASN A 234 -4.26 10.51 6.46
N LEU A 235 -5.00 11.40 7.12
CA LEU A 235 -5.25 11.30 8.57
C LEU A 235 -5.94 9.98 8.93
N ILE A 236 -7.05 9.66 8.26
CA ILE A 236 -7.79 8.43 8.55
C ILE A 236 -6.95 7.20 8.24
N TRP A 237 -6.19 7.22 7.14
CA TRP A 237 -5.32 6.12 6.77
C TRP A 237 -4.24 5.87 7.82
N GLU A 238 -3.58 6.92 8.32
CA GLU A 238 -2.63 6.83 9.43
C GLU A 238 -3.29 6.22 10.69
N LEU A 239 -4.49 6.68 11.06
CA LEU A 239 -5.18 6.21 12.27
C LEU A 239 -5.62 4.74 12.16
N VAL A 240 -6.05 4.29 10.98
CA VAL A 240 -6.41 2.88 10.73
C VAL A 240 -5.16 1.99 10.68
N GLN A 241 -4.11 2.41 9.97
CA GLN A 241 -2.87 1.63 9.86
C GLN A 241 -2.13 1.47 11.19
N SER A 242 -2.14 2.51 12.02
CA SER A 242 -1.58 2.47 13.37
C SER A 242 -2.43 1.66 14.35
N THR A 243 -3.59 1.13 13.94
CA THR A 243 -4.61 0.51 14.81
C THR A 243 -5.08 1.45 15.92
N THR A 244 -5.00 2.76 15.69
CA THR A 244 -5.57 3.76 16.59
C THR A 244 -7.09 3.75 16.49
N LEU A 245 -7.61 3.61 15.27
CA LEU A 245 -9.00 3.28 15.01
C LEU A 245 -9.10 1.85 14.50
N VAL A 246 -10.08 1.11 14.97
CA VAL A 246 -10.34 -0.28 14.63
C VAL A 246 -11.84 -0.48 14.35
N PRO A 247 -12.23 -1.50 13.59
CA PRO A 247 -13.64 -1.75 13.27
C PRO A 247 -14.56 -1.84 14.49
N MET A 248 -14.05 -2.38 15.61
CA MET A 248 -14.79 -2.50 16.87
C MET A 248 -15.26 -1.14 17.40
N ASP A 249 -14.60 -0.04 17.03
CA ASP A 249 -15.01 1.32 17.43
C ASP A 249 -16.39 1.70 16.88
N LEU A 250 -16.84 1.07 15.77
CA LEU A 250 -18.19 1.24 15.25
C LEU A 250 -19.26 0.67 16.18
N GLU A 251 -18.97 -0.45 16.86
CA GLU A 251 -19.91 -1.06 17.81
C GLU A 251 -20.25 -0.10 18.97
N TRP A 252 -19.28 0.75 19.35
CA TRP A 252 -19.49 1.79 20.37
C TRP A 252 -20.42 2.91 19.87
N LEU A 253 -20.50 3.16 18.57
CA LEU A 253 -21.47 4.10 18.00
C LEU A 253 -22.88 3.51 18.06
N GLU A 254 -23.03 2.23 17.72
CA GLU A 254 -24.32 1.54 17.72
C GLU A 254 -24.92 1.42 19.13
N LEU A 255 -24.09 1.09 20.13
CA LEU A 255 -24.49 1.03 21.54
C LEU A 255 -24.83 2.40 22.13
N ALA A 256 -24.19 3.47 21.64
CA ALA A 256 -24.46 4.83 22.10
C ALA A 256 -25.79 5.39 21.58
N GLY A 257 -26.37 4.80 20.52
CA GLY A 257 -27.68 5.17 19.97
C GLY A 257 -28.86 4.37 20.52
N GLN A 258 -28.62 3.35 21.37
CA GLN A 258 -29.67 2.59 22.03
C GLN A 258 -29.90 3.14 23.44
N ASP A 259 -30.89 4.02 23.60
CA ASP A 259 -31.39 4.40 24.93
C ASP A 259 -32.01 3.15 25.62
N PRO A 260 -31.72 2.89 26.91
CA PRO A 260 -32.36 1.83 27.66
C PRO A 260 -33.76 2.30 28.10
N THR A 261 -34.72 2.21 27.18
CA THR A 261 -36.15 2.21 27.52
C THR A 261 -36.87 1.15 26.71
N ASP A 262 -36.90 -0.05 27.26
CA ASP A 262 -38.11 -0.84 27.47
C ASP A 262 -37.98 -1.61 28.80
#